data_AF-A0A3D3L8S8-F1
#
_entry.id   AF-A0A3D3L8S8-F1
#
_cell.length_a   1.000
_cell.length_b   1.000
_cell.length_c   1.000
_cell.angle_alpha   90.00
_cell.angle_beta   90.00
_cell.angle_gamma   90.00
#
_symmetry.space_group_name_H-M   'P 1'
#
loop_
_entity.id
_entity.type
_entity.pdbx_description
1 polymer ?
#
loop_
_entity_poly.entity_id
_entity_poly.type
_entity_poly.pdbx_seq_one_letter_code
_entity_poly.pdbx_strand_id
1 'polypeptide(L)' 'MRFLLLFLFGLRLSAAESMQPGEITTPFPTINHLAVEWQIEGDGDLDATCEVKVRKEGEAAWRDAEALRRVPAGKS' A
#
# COMPACT_ATOMS: atom_id res chain seq x y z
N MET A 1 35.84 0.27 37.92
CA MET A 1 35.33 0.24 36.53
C MET A 1 33.84 -0.11 36.55
N ARG A 2 33.02 0.77 37.14
CA ARG A 2 31.62 0.49 37.55
C ARG A 2 30.66 1.62 37.16
N PHE A 3 30.85 2.19 35.96
CA PHE A 3 30.03 3.30 35.48
C PHE A 3 29.75 3.28 33.96
N LEU A 4 29.82 2.12 33.31
CA LEU A 4 29.60 2.01 31.85
C LEU A 4 28.40 1.12 31.45
N LEU A 5 27.50 0.82 32.39
CA LEU A 5 26.40 -0.13 32.17
C LEU A 5 24.99 0.47 32.27
N LEU A 6 24.87 1.80 32.44
CA LEU A 6 23.58 2.48 32.68
C LEU A 6 23.07 3.35 31.53
N PHE A 7 23.72 3.34 30.35
CA PHE A 7 23.35 4.24 29.24
C PHE A 7 22.57 3.57 28.09
N LEU A 8 22.23 2.28 28.18
CA LEU A 8 21.64 1.52 27.06
C LEU A 8 20.13 1.24 27.19
N PHE A 9 19.44 1.78 28.21
CA PHE A 9 18.04 1.43 28.50
C PHE A 9 16.98 2.39 27.92
N GLY A 10 17.33 3.21 26.92
CA GLY A 10 16.44 4.28 26.42
C GLY A 10 15.96 4.17 24.95
N LEU A 11 16.49 3.25 24.15
CA LEU A 11 16.14 3.16 22.73
C LEU A 11 14.87 2.32 22.54
N ARG A 12 13.73 3.00 22.46
CA ARG A 12 12.51 2.43 21.86
C ARG A 12 12.72 2.40 20.34
N LEU A 13 13.12 1.26 19.78
CA LEU A 13 12.92 1.01 18.35
C LEU A 13 11.42 0.81 18.15
N SER A 14 10.76 1.72 17.43
CA SER A 14 9.48 1.43 16.79
C SER A 14 9.76 1.03 15.34
N ALA A 15 9.46 -0.20 14.96
CA ALA A 15 9.30 -0.52 13.56
C ALA A 15 7.97 0.11 13.12
N ALA A 16 8.05 1.27 12.48
CA ALA A 16 6.91 1.77 11.73
C ALA A 16 6.92 1.03 10.39
N GLU A 17 6.12 -0.03 10.29
CA GLU A 17 5.77 -0.61 9.00
C GLU A 17 4.81 0.37 8.31
N SER A 18 5.38 1.46 7.79
CA SER A 18 4.62 2.53 7.16
C SER A 18 4.53 2.22 5.67
N MET A 19 3.38 1.71 5.23
CA MET A 19 3.10 1.58 3.82
C MET A 19 3.12 2.96 3.15
N GLN A 20 3.90 3.10 2.08
CA GLN A 20 4.03 4.32 1.30
C GLN A 20 3.28 4.19 -0.02
N PRO A 21 2.33 5.09 -0.32
CA PRO A 21 1.62 5.07 -1.58
C PRO A 21 2.51 5.59 -2.71
N GLY A 22 2.61 4.83 -3.80
CA GLY A 22 3.28 5.20 -5.04
C GLY A 22 2.31 5.64 -6.13
N GLU A 23 2.76 5.54 -7.38
CA GLU A 23 2.01 5.92 -8.58
C GLU A 23 0.80 5.00 -8.82
N ILE A 24 -0.32 5.60 -9.25
CA ILE A 24 -1.48 4.89 -9.78
C ILE A 24 -1.43 4.99 -11.31
N THR A 25 -1.47 3.85 -11.99
CA THR A 25 -1.50 3.78 -13.45
C THR A 25 -2.75 3.03 -13.94
N THR A 26 -3.12 3.26 -15.20
CA THR A 26 -4.28 2.60 -15.84
C THR A 26 -3.86 1.98 -17.17
N PRO A 27 -3.08 0.89 -17.15
CA PRO A 27 -2.50 0.33 -18.36
C PRO A 27 -3.55 -0.40 -19.21
N PHE A 28 -3.38 -0.36 -20.53
CA PHE A 28 -4.17 -1.15 -21.49
C PHE A 28 -5.70 -1.11 -21.32
N PRO A 29 -6.35 0.07 -21.19
CA PRO A 29 -7.79 0.14 -21.09
C PRO A 29 -8.46 -0.32 -22.39
N THR A 30 -9.67 -0.86 -22.26
CA THR A 30 -10.55 -1.18 -23.40
C THR A 30 -11.84 -0.36 -23.28
N ILE A 31 -12.72 -0.47 -24.28
CA ILE A 31 -14.03 0.19 -24.26
C ILE A 31 -14.87 -0.24 -23.03
N ASN A 32 -14.75 -1.51 -22.61
CA ASN A 32 -15.62 -2.08 -21.56
C ASN A 32 -14.91 -2.36 -20.24
N HIS A 33 -13.57 -2.30 -20.21
CA HIS A 33 -12.77 -2.67 -19.05
C HIS A 33 -11.65 -1.68 -18.80
N LEU A 34 -11.46 -1.31 -17.54
CA LEU A 34 -10.34 -0.53 -17.04
C LEU A 34 -9.44 -1.46 -16.23
N ALA A 35 -8.12 -1.35 -16.42
CA ALA A 35 -7.16 -1.87 -15.46
C ALA A 35 -6.66 -0.71 -14.59
N VAL A 36 -6.41 -1.01 -13.32
CA VAL A 36 -5.83 -0.07 -12.36
C VAL A 36 -4.70 -0.81 -11.67
N GLU A 37 -3.51 -0.19 -11.68
CA GLU A 37 -2.36 -0.65 -10.92
C GLU A 37 -1.96 0.44 -9.94
N TRP A 38 -1.60 0.05 -8.72
CA TRP A 38 -1.11 0.96 -7.70
C TRP A 38 0.19 0.42 -7.13
N GLN A 39 1.27 1.17 -7.32
CA GLN A 39 2.55 0.86 -6.71
C GLN A 39 2.52 1.22 -5.23
N ILE A 40 3.01 0.31 -4.40
CA ILE A 40 3.08 0.46 -2.95
C ILE A 40 4.46 0.04 -2.46
N GLU A 41 4.97 0.70 -1.44
CA GLU A 41 6.21 0.30 -0.76
C GLU A 41 5.92 0.06 0.73
N GLY A 42 6.75 -0.75 1.39
CA GLY A 42 6.61 -1.02 2.83
C GLY A 42 5.67 -2.17 3.20
N ASP A 43 5.08 -2.88 2.23
CA ASP A 43 4.35 -4.16 2.42
C ASP A 43 5.32 -5.35 2.31
N GLY A 44 6.30 -5.44 3.22
CA GLY A 44 7.37 -6.43 3.15
C GLY A 44 6.98 -7.82 3.67
N ASP A 45 6.09 -7.85 4.66
CA ASP A 45 5.52 -9.05 5.27
C ASP A 45 4.30 -9.59 4.51
N LEU A 46 3.87 -8.86 3.46
CA LEU A 46 2.94 -9.31 2.47
C LEU A 46 1.51 -9.47 3.04
N ASP A 47 1.01 -8.48 3.78
CA ASP A 47 -0.32 -8.49 4.37
C ASP A 47 -1.24 -7.31 3.95
N ALA A 48 -0.74 -6.38 3.13
CA ALA A 48 -1.53 -5.22 2.71
C ALA A 48 -2.78 -5.59 1.90
N THR A 49 -3.85 -4.81 2.13
CA THR A 49 -5.13 -4.88 1.39
C THR A 49 -5.45 -3.53 0.76
N CYS A 50 -6.11 -3.54 -0.41
CA CYS A 50 -6.54 -2.33 -1.10
C CYS A 50 -8.02 -2.40 -1.49
N GLU A 51 -8.84 -1.61 -0.80
CA GLU A 51 -10.25 -1.42 -1.15
C GLU A 51 -10.39 -0.43 -2.31
N VAL A 52 -11.30 -0.72 -3.24
CA VAL A 52 -11.55 0.12 -4.41
C VAL A 52 -12.98 0.63 -4.38
N LYS A 53 -13.14 1.92 -4.63
CA LYS A 53 -14.44 2.53 -4.89
C LYS A 53 -14.41 3.23 -6.23
N VAL A 54 -15.49 3.13 -6.98
CA VAL A 54 -15.61 3.75 -8.30
C VAL A 54 -16.87 4.60 -8.39
N ARG A 55 -16.83 5.61 -9.25
CA ARG A 55 -18.01 6.38 -9.63
C ARG A 55 -17.88 6.80 -11.08
N LYS A 56 -19.00 7.04 -11.74
CA LYS A 56 -18.99 7.70 -13.04
C LYS A 56 -18.73 9.19 -12.84
N GLU A 57 -18.04 9.80 -13.80
CA GLU A 57 -17.88 11.25 -13.81
C GLU A 57 -19.26 11.94 -13.80
N GLY A 58 -19.39 12.98 -12.96
CA GLY A 58 -20.64 13.70 -12.74
C GLY A 58 -21.58 13.08 -11.69
N GLU A 59 -21.35 11.82 -11.27
CA GLU A 59 -22.13 11.22 -10.18
C GLU A 59 -21.53 11.58 -8.80
N ALA A 60 -22.40 11.76 -7.81
CA ALA A 60 -21.99 12.06 -6.44
C ALA A 60 -21.69 10.79 -5.62
N ALA A 61 -22.38 9.69 -5.90
CA ALA A 61 -22.29 8.46 -5.12
C ALA A 61 -21.12 7.60 -5.61
N TRP A 62 -20.32 7.13 -4.65
CA TRP A 62 -19.32 6.09 -4.88
C TRP A 62 -19.96 4.71 -4.65
N ARG A 63 -19.61 3.75 -5.50
CA ARG A 63 -19.97 2.34 -5.36
C ARG A 63 -18.71 1.52 -5.07
N ASP A 64 -18.85 0.49 -4.25
CA ASP A 64 -17.77 -0.42 -3.95
C ASP A 64 -17.44 -1.27 -5.19
N ALA A 65 -16.16 -1.57 -5.36
CA ALA A 65 -15.63 -2.44 -6.39
C ALA A 65 -14.79 -3.55 -5.75
N GLU A 66 -14.40 -4.53 -6.55
CA GLU A 66 -13.49 -5.57 -6.11
C GLU A 66 -12.15 -4.97 -5.66
N ALA A 67 -11.60 -5.52 -4.56
CA ALA A 67 -10.31 -5.13 -4.05
C ALA A 67 -9.20 -5.38 -5.09
N LEU A 68 -8.14 -4.56 -5.08
CA LEU A 68 -7.01 -4.83 -5.96
C LEU A 68 -6.34 -6.13 -5.54
N ARG A 69 -6.03 -6.96 -6.56
CA ARG A 69 -5.17 -8.11 -6.36
C ARG A 69 -3.73 -7.63 -6.25
N ARG A 70 -3.09 -8.04 -5.16
CA ARG A 70 -1.67 -7.79 -4.95
C ARG A 70 -0.79 -8.60 -5.89
N VAL A 71 0.30 -7.98 -6.34
CA VAL A 71 1.35 -8.60 -7.16
C VAL A 71 2.70 -8.28 -6.51
N PRO A 72 3.42 -9.28 -5.95
CA PRO A 72 4.72 -9.03 -5.35
C PRO A 72 5.73 -8.52 -6.38
N ALA A 73 6.68 -7.69 -5.94
CA ALA A 73 7.73 -7.16 -6.81
C ALA A 73 8.48 -8.28 -7.55
N GLY A 74 8.69 -8.09 -8.86
CA GLY A 74 9.33 -9.09 -9.73
C GLY A 74 8.47 -10.32 -10.06
N LYS A 75 7.15 -10.28 -9.77
CA LYS A 75 6.17 -11.29 -10.19
C LYS A 75 5.20 -10.70 -11.22
N SER A 76 4.51 -11.58 -11.94
CA SER A 76 3.49 -11.28 -12.96
C SER A 76 2.30 -12.20 -12.81
#